data_AF-A0A258BJ59-F1
#
_entry.id   AF-A0A258BJ59-F1
#
_cell.length_a   1.000
_cell.length_b   1.000
_cell.length_c   1.000
_cell.angle_alpha   90.00
_cell.angle_beta   90.00
_cell.angle_gamma   90.00
#
_symmetry.space_group_name_H-M   'P 1'
#
loop_
_entity.id
_entity.type
_entity.pdbx_description
1 polymer ?
#
loop_
_entity_poly.entity_id
_entity_poly.type
_entity_poly.pdbx_seq_one_letter_code
_entity_poly.pdbx_strand_id
1 'polypeptide(L)'
;MPFPPGSKDRVVGFVFRNLPFLVSWCATYRNWKANEARLAEARLRQSLRSPVEAGRPVHSELSGLPRPASLLARAIAFYLPQFHPIPENDAWWGEGFTEWTNVCRAKPQFEGHDQPIRPGELGYYDLLEQPHVRRRQAALAKQYGLEGFCFYFYWFAGKRLLEAPIEAWAGDDEIDFPFCLCWANENWSRTWDGRAQEVLIGQDHSPEDDIAFISYLARYLRNPKYIRVKGRPLVMVYRPGLLPDAKATAARWRQWCRENGIGEIYLVCTQSFDTADPAEFGFDAATEFPPNNMGLAAHDNMVHPVADDFQCKTYDWTELPELAKERSIPYFKLFRGVTPRWDNT
;
A
#
# COMPACT_ATOMS: atom_id res chain seq x y z
N MET A 1 33.23 -25.12 10.43
CA MET A 1 31.84 -24.94 10.00
C MET A 1 31.57 -23.45 9.84
N PRO A 2 31.12 -22.96 8.68
CA PRO A 2 30.70 -21.57 8.58
C PRO A 2 29.33 -21.39 9.24
N PHE A 3 29.18 -20.31 10.01
CA PHE A 3 27.94 -19.93 10.69
C PHE A 3 26.84 -19.53 9.68
N PRO A 4 25.56 -19.68 10.03
CA PRO A 4 24.44 -19.21 9.21
C PRO A 4 24.51 -17.69 8.92
N PRO A 5 23.94 -17.20 7.81
CA PRO A 5 23.81 -15.77 7.56
C PRO A 5 23.00 -15.09 8.68
N GLY A 6 23.48 -13.95 9.20
CA GLY A 6 22.82 -13.17 10.26
C GLY A 6 23.14 -13.54 11.72
N SER A 7 23.89 -14.62 11.98
CA SER A 7 24.32 -14.93 13.36
C SER A 7 25.42 -13.98 13.85
N LYS A 8 26.25 -13.47 12.92
CA LYS A 8 27.34 -12.54 13.24
C LYS A 8 26.83 -11.22 13.81
N ASP A 9 25.78 -10.62 13.24
CA ASP A 9 25.28 -9.31 13.68
C ASP A 9 24.57 -9.38 15.04
N ARG A 10 23.88 -10.49 15.33
CA ARG A 10 23.30 -10.76 16.67
C ARG A 10 24.37 -10.95 17.73
N VAL A 11 25.45 -11.69 17.41
CA VAL A 11 26.57 -11.91 18.33
C VAL A 11 27.33 -10.60 18.58
N VAL A 12 27.61 -9.82 17.53
CA VAL A 12 28.26 -8.51 17.64
C VAL A 12 27.42 -7.54 18.48
N GLY A 13 26.12 -7.45 18.21
CA GLY A 13 25.21 -6.59 18.98
C GLY A 13 24.99 -7.03 20.43
N PHE A 14 25.13 -8.32 20.73
CA PHE A 14 25.09 -8.85 22.10
C PHE A 14 26.38 -8.52 22.86
N VAL A 15 27.54 -8.71 22.23
CA VAL A 15 28.85 -8.38 22.81
C VAL A 15 28.99 -6.88 23.06
N PHE A 16 28.56 -6.04 22.12
CA PHE A 16 28.61 -4.58 22.28
C PHE A 16 27.73 -4.09 23.43
N ARG A 17 26.58 -4.71 23.67
CA ARG A 17 25.67 -4.31 24.76
C ARG A 17 26.06 -4.87 26.13
N ASN A 18 26.52 -6.11 26.19
CA ASN A 18 26.68 -6.82 27.48
C ASN A 18 28.14 -6.96 27.93
N LEU A 19 29.11 -6.82 27.03
CA LEU A 19 30.54 -6.96 27.33
C LEU A 19 31.37 -5.78 26.77
N PRO A 20 30.99 -4.53 27.06
CA PRO A 20 31.61 -3.34 26.45
C PRO A 20 33.11 -3.21 26.76
N PHE A 21 33.58 -3.73 27.89
CA PHE A 21 34.98 -3.72 28.29
C PHE A 21 35.88 -4.60 27.42
N LEU A 22 35.33 -5.56 26.66
CA LEU A 22 36.09 -6.44 25.74
C LEU A 22 36.27 -5.84 24.34
N VAL A 23 35.60 -4.74 24.04
CA VAL A 23 35.53 -4.18 22.68
C VAL A 23 35.66 -2.67 22.66
N SER A 24 35.77 -2.02 23.81
CA SER A 24 35.80 -0.56 23.96
C SER A 24 36.96 0.13 23.25
N TRP A 25 38.06 -0.58 23.04
CA TRP A 25 39.22 -0.11 22.27
C TRP A 25 39.02 -0.14 20.76
N CYS A 26 38.04 -0.90 20.26
CA CYS A 26 37.80 -1.05 18.83
C CYS A 26 37.02 0.15 18.27
N ALA A 27 37.46 0.67 17.12
CA ALA A 27 36.80 1.76 16.41
C ALA A 27 35.31 1.45 16.10
N THR A 28 34.99 0.20 15.77
CA THR A 28 33.63 -0.25 15.47
C THR A 28 32.68 -0.09 16.67
N TYR A 29 33.14 -0.43 17.87
CA TYR A 29 32.35 -0.24 19.09
C TYR A 29 32.18 1.24 19.45
N ARG A 30 33.23 2.06 19.27
CA ARG A 30 33.15 3.51 19.52
C ARG A 30 32.14 4.19 18.58
N ASN A 31 32.13 3.81 17.30
CA ASN A 31 31.15 4.31 16.34
C ASN A 31 29.73 3.83 16.68
N TRP A 32 29.56 2.55 17.03
CA TRP A 32 28.26 2.02 17.48
C TRP A 32 27.73 2.76 18.71
N LYS A 33 28.58 3.00 19.71
CA LYS A 33 28.22 3.72 20.94
C LYS A 33 27.93 5.20 20.69
N ALA A 34 28.67 5.85 19.79
CA ALA A 34 28.40 7.22 19.37
C ALA A 34 27.04 7.33 18.66
N ASN A 35 26.70 6.35 17.82
CA ASN A 35 25.43 6.31 17.12
C ASN A 35 24.24 6.06 18.07
N GLU A 36 24.38 5.14 19.04
CA GLU A 36 23.39 4.93 20.11
C GLU A 36 23.21 6.19 20.98
N ALA A 37 24.29 6.88 21.32
CA ALA A 37 24.23 8.14 22.06
C ALA A 37 23.51 9.24 21.25
N ARG A 38 23.78 9.33 19.94
CA ARG A 38 23.13 10.28 19.02
C ARG A 38 21.64 9.98 18.84
N LEU A 39 21.26 8.70 18.75
CA LEU A 39 19.87 8.23 18.75
C LEU A 39 19.16 8.54 20.07
N ALA A 40 19.82 8.32 21.21
CA ALA A 40 19.27 8.64 22.52
C ALA A 40 19.11 10.15 22.71
N GLU A 41 20.06 10.95 22.23
CA GLU A 41 20.00 12.41 22.26
C GLU A 41 18.91 12.94 21.33
N ALA A 42 18.76 12.39 20.11
CA ALA A 42 17.67 12.73 19.20
C ALA A 42 16.30 12.40 19.80
N ARG A 43 16.14 11.23 20.45
CA ARG A 43 14.93 10.86 21.19
C ARG A 43 14.67 11.81 22.35
N LEU A 44 15.71 12.19 23.10
CA LEU A 44 15.58 13.11 24.22
C LEU A 44 15.18 14.51 23.72
N ARG A 45 15.81 15.03 22.66
CA ARG A 45 15.45 16.29 22.01
C ARG A 45 14.02 16.26 21.47
N GLN A 46 13.58 15.16 20.89
CA GLN A 46 12.20 14.96 20.45
C GLN A 46 11.22 14.95 21.64
N SER A 47 11.58 14.32 22.77
CA SER A 47 10.76 14.35 23.99
C SER A 47 10.77 15.68 24.74
N LEU A 48 11.83 16.49 24.56
CA LEU A 48 12.02 17.79 25.22
C LEU A 48 11.46 18.96 24.40
N ARG A 49 11.09 18.75 23.13
CA ARG A 49 10.30 19.74 22.38
C ARG A 49 8.93 19.86 23.05
N SER A 50 8.75 20.94 23.82
CA SER A 50 7.43 21.36 24.28
C SER A 50 6.53 21.61 23.07
N PRO A 51 5.23 21.24 23.14
CA PRO A 51 4.30 21.33 22.03
C PRO A 51 3.87 22.78 21.80
N VAL A 52 4.78 23.63 21.32
CA VAL A 52 4.46 25.03 20.98
C VAL A 52 5.19 25.45 19.72
N GLU A 53 4.71 24.92 18.60
CA GLU A 53 4.50 25.58 17.31
C GLU A 53 3.49 24.67 16.57
N ALA A 54 2.18 24.82 16.73
CA ALA A 54 1.29 25.88 16.27
C ALA A 54 0.34 25.31 15.19
N GLY A 55 -0.88 24.98 15.61
CA GLY A 55 -2.07 25.21 14.77
C GLY A 55 -2.69 24.05 14.00
N ARG A 56 -2.18 22.81 14.07
CA ARG A 56 -2.95 21.63 13.63
C ARG A 56 -3.03 20.63 14.77
N PRO A 57 -4.23 20.15 15.14
CA PRO A 57 -4.33 19.06 16.10
C PRO A 57 -3.61 17.84 15.50
N VAL A 58 -2.46 17.51 16.07
CA VAL A 58 -1.85 16.19 15.92
C VAL A 58 -2.81 15.25 16.65
N HIS A 59 -3.70 14.63 15.88
CA HIS A 59 -4.84 13.83 16.34
C HIS A 59 -6.00 14.65 16.96
N SER A 60 -6.93 15.12 16.14
CA SER A 60 -8.33 15.21 16.58
C SER A 60 -8.89 13.79 16.63
N GLU A 61 -9.72 13.45 17.61
CA GLU A 61 -10.60 12.29 17.45
C GLU A 61 -11.37 12.48 16.14
N LEU A 62 -10.98 11.70 15.11
CA LEU A 62 -11.51 11.82 13.75
C LEU A 62 -13.01 11.46 13.69
N SER A 63 -13.57 10.97 14.80
CA SER A 63 -15.00 10.75 15.04
C SER A 63 -15.81 12.04 15.17
N GLY A 64 -15.19 13.19 15.46
CA GLY A 64 -15.89 14.46 15.74
C GLY A 64 -16.13 15.38 14.55
N LEU A 65 -15.50 15.14 13.38
CA LEU A 65 -15.67 16.00 12.22
C LEU A 65 -16.95 15.63 11.45
N PRO A 66 -17.88 16.58 11.21
CA PRO A 66 -19.07 16.27 10.42
C PRO A 66 -18.69 15.93 8.98
N ARG A 67 -19.44 15.01 8.37
CA ARG A 67 -19.27 14.71 6.94
C ARG A 67 -19.39 16.00 6.12
N PRO A 68 -18.49 16.27 5.17
CA PRO A 68 -18.61 17.44 4.30
C PRO A 68 -19.98 17.46 3.61
N ALA A 69 -20.69 18.59 3.71
CA ALA A 69 -22.03 18.74 3.13
C ALA A 69 -22.03 18.64 1.60
N SER A 70 -20.91 18.99 0.96
CA SER A 70 -20.70 18.89 -0.48
C SER A 70 -19.33 18.29 -0.77
N LEU A 71 -19.29 17.31 -1.68
CA LEU A 71 -18.05 16.71 -2.16
C LEU A 71 -17.75 17.22 -3.56
N LEU A 72 -16.53 17.74 -3.77
CA LEU A 72 -16.08 18.24 -5.08
C LEU A 72 -15.66 17.12 -6.03
N ALA A 73 -15.39 15.93 -5.49
CA ALA A 73 -15.00 14.76 -6.23
C ALA A 73 -15.57 13.49 -5.60
N ARG A 74 -15.72 12.47 -6.44
CA ARG A 74 -15.97 11.09 -6.03
C ARG A 74 -14.61 10.41 -5.86
N ALA A 75 -14.27 10.04 -4.62
CA ALA A 75 -12.96 9.50 -4.29
C ALA A 75 -13.08 8.03 -3.84
N ILE A 76 -12.24 7.17 -4.41
CA ILE A 76 -12.10 5.77 -4.04
C ILE A 76 -10.70 5.61 -3.46
N ALA A 77 -10.58 5.01 -2.28
CA ALA A 77 -9.26 4.76 -1.67
C ALA A 77 -8.81 3.33 -1.97
N PHE A 78 -7.56 3.18 -2.41
CA PHE A 78 -6.93 1.86 -2.45
C PHE A 78 -6.85 1.28 -1.04
N TYR A 79 -7.18 0.00 -0.91
CA TYR A 79 -7.30 -0.69 0.35
C TYR A 79 -6.48 -1.97 0.31
N LEU A 80 -5.52 -2.08 1.22
CA LEU A 80 -4.71 -3.27 1.41
C LEU A 80 -5.45 -4.24 2.33
N PRO A 81 -5.88 -5.43 1.85
CA PRO A 81 -6.53 -6.41 2.71
C PRO A 81 -5.53 -7.17 3.62
N GLN A 82 -4.24 -6.87 3.55
CA GLN A 82 -3.26 -7.38 4.51
C GLN A 82 -3.42 -6.61 5.82
N PHE A 83 -3.80 -7.28 6.90
CA PHE A 83 -3.60 -6.91 8.33
C PHE A 83 -4.22 -8.07 9.15
N HIS A 84 -3.88 -9.28 8.75
CA HIS A 84 -4.32 -10.55 9.33
C HIS A 84 -3.29 -11.61 8.92
N PRO A 85 -3.01 -12.63 9.75
CA PRO A 85 -2.08 -13.68 9.40
C PRO A 85 -2.65 -14.59 8.32
N ILE A 86 -1.79 -15.09 7.44
CA ILE A 86 -2.10 -16.17 6.51
C ILE A 86 -0.95 -17.19 6.54
N PRO A 87 -1.21 -18.48 6.28
CA PRO A 87 -0.18 -19.52 6.36
C PRO A 87 1.06 -19.23 5.48
N GLU A 88 0.85 -18.64 4.31
CA GLU A 88 1.94 -18.26 3.40
C GLU A 88 2.85 -17.19 4.01
N ASN A 89 2.27 -16.12 4.55
CA ASN A 89 3.04 -15.05 5.16
C ASN A 89 3.77 -15.53 6.41
N ASP A 90 3.14 -16.38 7.21
CA ASP A 90 3.78 -16.98 8.38
C ASP A 90 5.00 -17.82 7.99
N ALA A 91 4.89 -18.58 6.90
CA ALA A 91 6.01 -19.35 6.37
C ALA A 91 7.14 -18.47 5.80
N TRP A 92 6.80 -17.32 5.20
CA TRP A 92 7.77 -16.45 4.53
C TRP A 92 8.45 -15.42 5.45
N TRP A 93 7.72 -14.94 6.45
CA TRP A 93 8.08 -13.77 7.27
C TRP A 93 8.12 -14.05 8.78
N GLY A 94 7.65 -15.23 9.20
CA GLY A 94 7.57 -15.68 10.59
C GLY A 94 6.15 -15.71 11.12
N GLU A 95 5.91 -16.59 12.09
CA GLU A 95 4.60 -16.84 12.70
C GLU A 95 3.89 -15.55 13.17
N GLY A 96 2.63 -15.40 12.79
CA GLY A 96 1.78 -14.26 13.14
C GLY A 96 2.10 -12.99 12.36
N PHE A 97 2.69 -13.09 11.16
CA PHE A 97 3.09 -11.90 10.41
C PHE A 97 1.88 -11.10 9.91
N THR A 98 1.92 -9.79 10.17
CA THR A 98 1.04 -8.78 9.57
C THR A 98 1.87 -7.52 9.27
N GLU A 99 1.32 -6.56 8.52
CA GLU A 99 2.03 -5.30 8.24
C GLU A 99 2.31 -4.51 9.54
N TRP A 100 1.57 -4.78 10.62
CA TRP A 100 1.89 -4.23 11.94
C TRP A 100 3.27 -4.59 12.44
N THR A 101 3.82 -5.75 12.05
CA THR A 101 5.18 -6.15 12.36
C THR A 101 6.19 -5.15 11.79
N ASN A 102 5.96 -4.64 10.58
CA ASN A 102 6.83 -3.65 9.95
C ASN A 102 6.66 -2.27 10.60
N VAL A 103 5.41 -1.85 10.82
CA VAL A 103 5.10 -0.59 11.51
C VAL A 103 5.75 -0.54 12.90
N CYS A 104 5.66 -1.61 13.69
CA CYS A 104 6.23 -1.67 15.03
C CYS A 104 7.77 -1.66 15.05
N ARG A 105 8.42 -2.12 13.96
CA ARG A 105 9.88 -2.15 13.84
C ARG A 105 10.46 -0.82 13.36
N ALA A 106 9.65 0.02 12.72
CA ALA A 106 10.09 1.31 12.17
C ALA A 106 10.66 2.22 13.26
N LYS A 107 11.68 3.00 12.88
CA LYS A 107 12.38 3.94 13.75
C LYS A 107 12.64 5.25 13.00
N PRO A 108 12.75 6.38 13.71
CA PRO A 108 13.25 7.62 13.12
C PRO A 108 14.62 7.39 12.45
N GLN A 109 14.78 7.85 11.20
CA GLN A 109 16.02 7.75 10.42
C GLN A 109 16.71 9.12 10.27
N PHE A 110 15.96 10.20 10.48
CA PHE A 110 16.44 11.58 10.50
C PHE A 110 15.76 12.39 11.62
N GLU A 111 16.30 13.54 11.99
CA GLU A 111 15.73 14.40 13.02
C GLU A 111 14.31 14.85 12.66
N GLY A 112 13.36 14.65 13.58
CA GLY A 112 11.95 14.99 13.34
C GLY A 112 11.18 13.98 12.49
N HIS A 113 11.78 12.83 12.14
CA HIS A 113 11.10 11.77 11.39
C HIS A 113 9.93 11.17 12.17
N ASP A 114 8.72 11.25 11.60
CA ASP A 114 7.47 10.74 12.17
C ASP A 114 7.34 9.23 11.95
N GLN A 115 8.19 8.45 12.64
CA GLN A 115 8.14 6.99 12.66
C GLN A 115 8.41 6.46 14.08
N PRO A 116 7.75 5.37 14.51
CA PRO A 116 6.71 4.63 13.79
C PRO A 116 5.36 5.36 13.78
N ILE A 117 4.64 5.33 12.65
CA ILE A 117 3.25 5.77 12.60
C ILE A 117 2.35 4.76 13.29
N ARG A 118 1.88 5.11 14.48
CA ARG A 118 0.99 4.25 15.26
C ARG A 118 -0.45 4.38 14.78
N PRO A 119 -1.23 3.28 14.80
CA PRO A 119 -2.65 3.34 14.46
C PRO A 119 -3.42 4.26 15.42
N GLY A 120 -4.48 4.87 14.91
CA GLY A 120 -5.42 5.67 15.70
C GLY A 120 -6.42 4.82 16.48
N GLU A 121 -7.70 5.23 16.46
CA GLU A 121 -8.78 4.63 17.28
C GLU A 121 -9.02 3.13 17.07
N LEU A 122 -8.55 2.55 15.97
CA LEU A 122 -8.70 1.12 15.67
C LEU A 122 -7.57 0.25 16.25
N GLY A 123 -6.49 0.86 16.76
CA GLY A 123 -5.34 0.12 17.26
C GLY A 123 -4.70 -0.80 16.22
N TYR A 124 -3.92 -1.77 16.71
CA TYR A 124 -3.29 -2.82 15.90
C TYR A 124 -4.31 -3.92 15.61
N TYR A 125 -5.26 -3.62 14.72
CA TYR A 125 -6.41 -4.46 14.43
C TYR A 125 -6.07 -5.72 13.63
N ASP A 126 -6.96 -6.71 13.70
CA ASP A 126 -6.99 -7.84 12.77
C ASP A 126 -8.21 -7.71 11.83
N LEU A 127 -7.97 -7.77 10.51
CA LEU A 127 -9.02 -7.58 9.52
C LEU A 127 -9.99 -8.75 9.36
N LEU A 128 -9.75 -9.90 9.99
CA LEU A 128 -10.64 -11.06 9.95
C LEU A 128 -11.37 -11.24 11.27
N GLU A 129 -10.62 -11.35 12.37
CA GLU A 129 -11.13 -11.70 13.70
C GLU A 129 -12.03 -10.62 14.31
N GLN A 130 -11.98 -9.39 13.78
CA GLN A 130 -12.64 -8.23 14.37
C GLN A 130 -13.62 -7.57 13.37
N PRO A 131 -14.85 -8.10 13.20
CA PRO A 131 -15.85 -7.51 12.29
C PRO A 131 -16.13 -6.02 12.53
N HIS A 132 -16.14 -5.61 13.80
CA HIS A 132 -16.36 -4.22 14.18
C HIS A 132 -15.29 -3.26 13.61
N VAL A 133 -14.07 -3.73 13.35
CA VAL A 133 -13.01 -2.93 12.72
C VAL A 133 -13.40 -2.59 11.29
N ARG A 134 -13.81 -3.57 10.48
CA ARG A 134 -14.22 -3.35 9.08
C ARG A 134 -15.41 -2.39 9.01
N ARG A 135 -16.41 -2.58 9.88
CA ARG A 135 -17.57 -1.69 10.00
C ARG A 135 -17.18 -0.28 10.40
N ARG A 136 -16.24 -0.14 11.35
CA ARG A 136 -15.75 1.17 11.78
C ARG A 136 -14.92 1.86 10.68
N GLN A 137 -14.10 1.12 9.93
CA GLN A 137 -13.39 1.67 8.77
C GLN A 137 -14.36 2.16 7.68
N ALA A 138 -15.43 1.41 7.41
CA ALA A 138 -16.49 1.86 6.51
C ALA A 138 -17.14 3.16 6.99
N ALA A 139 -17.48 3.24 8.28
CA ALA A 139 -18.08 4.43 8.89
C ALA A 139 -17.14 5.65 8.82
N LEU A 140 -15.85 5.46 9.13
CA LEU A 140 -14.83 6.51 9.02
C LEU A 140 -14.69 6.97 7.57
N ALA A 141 -14.51 6.07 6.62
CA ALA A 141 -14.36 6.43 5.21
C ALA A 141 -15.55 7.24 4.69
N LYS A 142 -16.78 6.82 5.05
CA LYS A 142 -18.02 7.53 4.74
C LYS A 142 -18.10 8.91 5.40
N GLN A 143 -17.63 9.04 6.64
CA GLN A 143 -17.54 10.31 7.37
C GLN A 143 -16.57 11.28 6.69
N TYR A 144 -15.44 10.80 6.18
CA TYR A 144 -14.46 11.61 5.44
C TYR A 144 -14.80 11.85 3.97
N GLY A 145 -15.97 11.39 3.52
CA GLY A 145 -16.46 11.66 2.17
C GLY A 145 -15.89 10.76 1.07
N LEU A 146 -15.28 9.63 1.42
CA LEU A 146 -14.93 8.61 0.44
C LEU A 146 -16.19 7.93 -0.09
N GLU A 147 -16.17 7.55 -1.36
CA GLU A 147 -17.25 6.82 -2.00
C GLU A 147 -17.12 5.31 -1.78
N GLY A 148 -15.90 4.80 -1.71
CA GLY A 148 -15.67 3.36 -1.59
C GLY A 148 -14.20 2.99 -1.47
N PHE A 149 -13.96 1.70 -1.32
CA PHE A 149 -12.63 1.11 -1.29
C PHE A 149 -12.32 0.31 -2.56
N CYS A 150 -11.11 0.44 -3.07
CA CYS A 150 -10.56 -0.43 -4.11
C CYS A 150 -9.63 -1.44 -3.45
N PHE A 151 -10.12 -2.65 -3.19
CA PHE A 151 -9.30 -3.69 -2.57
C PHE A 151 -8.28 -4.22 -3.57
N TYR A 152 -7.04 -4.37 -3.12
CA TYR A 152 -6.10 -5.23 -3.83
C TYR A 152 -6.61 -6.66 -3.82
N PHE A 153 -6.67 -7.27 -5.00
CA PHE A 153 -7.05 -8.65 -5.18
C PHE A 153 -5.84 -9.43 -5.69
N TYR A 154 -5.43 -10.47 -4.96
CA TYR A 154 -4.27 -11.28 -5.28
C TYR A 154 -4.71 -12.65 -5.79
N TRP A 155 -4.64 -12.81 -7.11
CA TRP A 155 -4.93 -14.05 -7.83
C TRP A 155 -3.67 -14.52 -8.54
N PHE A 156 -3.32 -15.79 -8.36
CA PHE A 156 -2.15 -16.47 -8.91
C PHE A 156 -2.58 -17.78 -9.54
N ALA A 157 -3.18 -17.72 -10.73
CA ALA A 157 -3.62 -18.89 -11.49
C ALA A 157 -4.48 -19.89 -10.69
N GLY A 158 -5.51 -19.39 -10.00
CA GLY A 158 -6.42 -20.18 -9.17
C GLY A 158 -6.12 -20.17 -7.68
N LYS A 159 -4.88 -19.84 -7.28
CA LYS A 159 -4.55 -19.58 -5.87
C LYS A 159 -4.82 -18.12 -5.51
N ARG A 160 -5.37 -17.90 -4.33
CA ARG A 160 -5.74 -16.56 -3.83
C ARG A 160 -5.05 -16.30 -2.51
N LEU A 161 -4.56 -15.10 -2.32
CA LEU A 161 -3.95 -14.65 -1.07
C LEU A 161 -4.69 -13.42 -0.55
N LEU A 162 -4.79 -13.29 0.77
CA LEU A 162 -5.40 -12.14 1.45
C LEU A 162 -6.87 -11.84 1.04
N GLU A 163 -7.59 -12.82 0.49
CA GLU A 163 -8.96 -12.62 -0.01
C GLU A 163 -10.01 -12.53 1.11
N ALA A 164 -9.77 -13.20 2.24
CA ALA A 164 -10.76 -13.35 3.29
C ALA A 164 -11.39 -12.02 3.79
N PRO A 165 -10.66 -10.90 3.94
CA PRO A 165 -11.27 -9.62 4.28
C PRO A 165 -12.22 -9.07 3.21
N ILE A 166 -12.00 -9.39 1.93
CA ILE A 166 -12.87 -9.01 0.83
C ILE A 166 -14.17 -9.82 0.90
N GLU A 167 -14.09 -11.13 1.15
CA GLU A 167 -15.26 -11.98 1.36
C GLU A 167 -16.08 -11.50 2.57
N ALA A 168 -15.40 -11.21 3.68
CA ALA A 168 -16.03 -10.69 4.89
C ALA A 168 -16.68 -9.32 4.66
N TRP A 169 -16.06 -8.43 3.88
CA TRP A 169 -16.64 -7.13 3.51
C TRP A 169 -17.87 -7.28 2.61
N ALA A 170 -17.76 -8.13 1.60
CA ALA A 170 -18.81 -8.37 0.62
C ALA A 170 -20.05 -9.01 1.26
N GLY A 171 -19.86 -9.92 2.22
CA GLY A 171 -20.91 -10.66 2.92
C GLY A 171 -21.47 -10.03 4.19
N ASP A 172 -20.88 -8.93 4.68
CA ASP A 172 -21.40 -8.24 5.87
C ASP A 172 -22.48 -7.22 5.49
N ASP A 173 -23.73 -7.51 5.85
CA ASP A 173 -24.89 -6.64 5.57
C ASP A 173 -24.88 -5.35 6.42
N GLU A 174 -24.10 -5.30 7.50
CA GLU A 174 -23.90 -4.05 8.27
C GLU A 174 -22.92 -3.09 7.59
N ILE A 175 -22.18 -3.55 6.58
CA ILE A 175 -21.30 -2.72 5.78
C ILE A 175 -22.03 -2.34 4.50
N ASP A 176 -22.55 -1.12 4.44
CA ASP A 176 -23.18 -0.53 3.24
C ASP A 176 -22.18 0.20 2.33
N PHE A 177 -20.90 0.22 2.69
CA PHE A 177 -19.89 1.03 2.02
C PHE A 177 -19.39 0.34 0.73
N PRO A 178 -19.46 1.03 -0.43
CA PRO A 178 -19.10 0.46 -1.72
C PRO A 178 -17.66 -0.02 -1.84
N PHE A 179 -17.44 -0.99 -2.72
CA PHE A 179 -16.10 -1.47 -3.04
C PHE A 179 -15.91 -1.88 -4.51
N CYS A 180 -14.67 -1.87 -5.00
CA CYS A 180 -14.24 -2.51 -6.25
C CYS A 180 -12.91 -3.23 -6.03
N LEU A 181 -12.38 -3.87 -7.08
CA LEU A 181 -11.16 -4.68 -7.01
C LEU A 181 -10.09 -4.17 -7.99
N CYS A 182 -8.85 -4.16 -7.51
CA CYS A 182 -7.64 -3.97 -8.32
C CYS A 182 -6.81 -5.25 -8.28
N TRP A 183 -6.70 -5.95 -9.40
CA TRP A 183 -5.85 -7.12 -9.50
C TRP A 183 -4.38 -6.70 -9.47
N ALA A 184 -3.67 -7.09 -8.41
CA ALA A 184 -2.22 -6.98 -8.29
C ALA A 184 -1.57 -8.12 -9.09
N ASN A 185 -1.54 -7.96 -10.41
CA ASN A 185 -1.16 -9.00 -11.36
C ASN A 185 0.36 -9.18 -11.55
N GLU A 186 1.14 -8.84 -10.53
CA GLU A 186 2.59 -9.03 -10.51
C GLU A 186 2.98 -10.25 -9.68
N ASN A 187 4.22 -10.72 -9.87
CA ASN A 187 4.79 -11.75 -9.01
C ASN A 187 4.86 -11.24 -7.58
N TRP A 188 4.59 -12.12 -6.62
CA TRP A 188 4.89 -11.81 -5.22
C TRP A 188 6.36 -12.11 -4.96
N SER A 189 7.16 -11.08 -4.71
CA SER A 189 8.56 -11.20 -4.31
C SER A 189 8.79 -10.79 -2.87
N ARG A 190 9.92 -11.20 -2.28
CA ARG A 190 10.35 -10.70 -0.95
C ARG A 190 10.73 -9.22 -0.95
N THR A 191 11.08 -8.67 -2.10
CA THR A 191 11.34 -7.24 -2.24
C THR A 191 10.09 -6.56 -2.76
N TRP A 192 9.74 -5.41 -2.16
CA TRP A 192 8.58 -4.60 -2.52
C TRP A 192 8.84 -3.70 -3.75
N ASP A 193 10.09 -3.63 -4.22
CA ASP A 193 10.53 -2.75 -5.32
C ASP A 193 10.41 -3.38 -6.72
N GLY A 194 9.81 -4.58 -6.82
CA GLY A 194 9.61 -5.30 -8.08
C GLY A 194 10.91 -5.82 -8.73
N ARG A 195 12.07 -5.66 -8.07
CA ARG A 195 13.35 -6.21 -8.54
C ARG A 195 13.48 -7.63 -8.02
N ALA A 196 13.13 -8.57 -8.88
CA ALA A 196 13.11 -10.00 -8.57
C ALA A 196 14.51 -10.50 -8.16
N GLN A 197 14.68 -10.82 -6.87
CA GLN A 197 15.74 -11.73 -6.45
C GLN A 197 15.22 -12.99 -5.74
N GLU A 198 13.99 -12.98 -5.18
CA GLU A 198 13.31 -14.18 -4.69
C GLU A 198 11.79 -14.08 -4.90
N VAL A 199 11.26 -14.80 -5.89
CA VAL A 199 9.81 -14.93 -6.13
C VAL A 199 9.23 -15.95 -5.16
N LEU A 200 8.25 -15.53 -4.36
CA LEU A 200 7.51 -16.36 -3.40
C LEU A 200 6.34 -17.09 -4.07
N ILE A 201 5.63 -16.39 -4.96
CA ILE A 201 4.63 -16.97 -5.85
C ILE A 201 4.63 -16.22 -7.18
N GLY A 202 4.73 -16.97 -8.28
CA GLY A 202 4.74 -16.43 -9.64
C GLY A 202 3.34 -16.24 -10.21
N GLN A 203 3.23 -15.33 -11.16
CA GLN A 203 2.09 -15.22 -12.07
C GLN A 203 2.36 -16.03 -13.34
N ASP A 204 1.36 -16.77 -13.77
CA ASP A 204 1.32 -17.41 -15.07
C ASP A 204 0.03 -16.98 -15.77
N HIS A 205 0.18 -16.26 -16.88
CA HIS A 205 -0.93 -15.65 -17.60
C HIS A 205 -1.23 -16.46 -18.87
N SER A 206 -2.42 -17.04 -18.93
CA SER A 206 -2.88 -17.83 -20.07
C SER A 206 -4.34 -17.50 -20.41
N PRO A 207 -4.78 -17.75 -21.66
CA PRO A 207 -6.20 -17.61 -22.01
C PRO A 207 -7.14 -18.40 -21.10
N GLU A 208 -6.70 -19.56 -20.61
CA GLU A 208 -7.43 -20.38 -19.65
C GLU A 208 -7.53 -19.69 -18.29
N ASP A 209 -6.42 -19.12 -17.79
CA ASP A 209 -6.43 -18.37 -16.54
C ASP A 209 -7.25 -17.07 -16.65
N ASP A 210 -7.25 -16.39 -17.79
CA ASP A 210 -8.08 -15.21 -17.99
C ASP A 210 -9.57 -15.52 -17.73
N ILE A 211 -10.04 -16.67 -18.21
CA ILE A 211 -11.40 -17.14 -17.99
C ILE A 211 -11.60 -17.59 -16.54
N ALA A 212 -10.64 -18.29 -15.94
CA ALA A 212 -10.70 -18.68 -14.54
C ALA A 212 -10.79 -17.46 -13.60
N PHE A 213 -9.96 -16.44 -13.84
CA PHE A 213 -9.94 -15.18 -13.12
C PHE A 213 -11.29 -14.46 -13.20
N ILE A 214 -11.79 -14.15 -14.41
CA ILE A 214 -13.02 -13.35 -14.55
C ILE A 214 -14.24 -14.10 -14.05
N SER A 215 -14.28 -15.43 -14.26
CA SER A 215 -15.38 -16.26 -13.78
C SER A 215 -15.45 -16.30 -12.26
N TYR A 216 -14.28 -16.35 -11.61
CA TYR A 216 -14.16 -16.26 -10.16
C TYR A 216 -14.57 -14.87 -9.65
N LEU A 217 -14.06 -13.80 -10.29
CA LEU A 217 -14.30 -12.41 -9.94
C LEU A 217 -15.80 -12.06 -10.00
N ALA A 218 -16.55 -12.72 -10.88
CA ALA A 218 -17.97 -12.50 -11.11
C ALA A 218 -18.83 -12.51 -9.83
N ARG A 219 -18.44 -13.26 -8.79
CA ARG A 219 -19.12 -13.25 -7.48
C ARG A 219 -19.15 -11.85 -6.87
N TYR A 220 -18.05 -11.12 -6.99
CA TYR A 220 -17.92 -9.75 -6.48
C TYR A 220 -18.59 -8.76 -7.43
N LEU A 221 -18.45 -8.96 -8.75
CA LEU A 221 -19.08 -8.08 -9.76
C LEU A 221 -20.62 -8.07 -9.66
N ARG A 222 -21.22 -9.17 -9.18
CA ARG A 222 -22.66 -9.28 -8.90
C ARG A 222 -23.07 -8.63 -7.58
N ASN A 223 -22.14 -8.35 -6.67
CA ASN A 223 -22.47 -7.79 -5.38
C ASN A 223 -23.16 -6.42 -5.56
N PRO A 224 -24.26 -6.14 -4.83
CA PRO A 224 -24.98 -4.88 -4.93
C PRO A 224 -24.12 -3.67 -4.48
N LYS A 225 -23.16 -3.90 -3.57
CA LYS A 225 -22.21 -2.88 -3.07
C LYS A 225 -21.05 -2.63 -4.04
N TYR A 226 -20.96 -3.36 -5.15
CA TYR A 226 -19.85 -3.23 -6.09
C TYR A 226 -19.92 -1.90 -6.87
N ILE A 227 -18.82 -1.16 -6.91
CA ILE A 227 -18.74 0.14 -7.59
C ILE A 227 -18.88 -0.07 -9.10
N ARG A 228 -19.72 0.77 -9.71
CA ARG A 228 -20.02 0.74 -11.15
C ARG A 228 -19.79 2.11 -11.77
N VAL A 229 -19.13 2.14 -12.92
CA VAL A 229 -18.94 3.35 -13.73
C VAL A 229 -19.86 3.28 -14.94
N LYS A 230 -20.81 4.22 -15.03
CA LYS A 230 -21.87 4.21 -16.06
C LYS A 230 -22.63 2.85 -16.08
N GLY A 231 -22.94 2.32 -14.90
CA GLY A 231 -23.63 1.03 -14.73
C GLY A 231 -22.76 -0.22 -14.92
N ARG A 232 -21.50 -0.10 -15.35
CA ARG A 232 -20.58 -1.21 -15.61
C ARG A 232 -19.69 -1.51 -14.40
N PRO A 233 -19.55 -2.76 -13.92
CA PRO A 233 -18.65 -3.09 -12.80
C PRO A 233 -17.21 -2.64 -13.08
N LEU A 234 -16.62 -1.91 -12.12
CA LEU A 234 -15.25 -1.40 -12.21
C LEU A 234 -14.23 -2.49 -11.87
N VAL A 235 -13.41 -2.90 -12.83
CA VAL A 235 -12.29 -3.83 -12.62
C VAL A 235 -11.00 -3.12 -12.95
N MET A 236 -10.09 -3.07 -11.98
CA MET A 236 -8.79 -2.43 -12.14
C MET A 236 -7.69 -3.49 -12.27
N VAL A 237 -6.68 -3.22 -13.09
CA VAL A 237 -5.48 -4.06 -13.23
C VAL A 237 -4.25 -3.20 -12.96
N TYR A 238 -3.36 -3.71 -12.11
CA TYR A 238 -2.22 -2.93 -11.62
C TYR A 238 -1.14 -2.73 -12.69
N ARG A 239 -0.82 -3.77 -13.47
CA ARG A 239 0.22 -3.77 -14.51
C ARG A 239 -0.24 -4.50 -15.76
N PRO A 240 -1.11 -3.91 -16.60
CA PRO A 240 -1.66 -4.59 -17.77
C PRO A 240 -0.58 -5.05 -18.77
N GLY A 241 0.59 -4.39 -18.80
CA GLY A 241 1.72 -4.78 -19.65
C GLY A 241 2.39 -6.11 -19.31
N LEU A 242 2.04 -6.75 -18.18
CA LEU A 242 2.49 -8.12 -17.87
C LEU A 242 1.64 -9.20 -18.56
N LEU A 243 0.47 -8.84 -19.08
CA LEU A 243 -0.38 -9.76 -19.83
C LEU A 243 0.24 -10.03 -21.22
N PRO A 244 0.36 -11.29 -21.67
CA PRO A 244 0.93 -11.62 -22.98
C PRO A 244 0.21 -10.92 -24.14
N ASP A 245 -1.12 -10.82 -24.05
CA ASP A 245 -1.95 -10.01 -24.94
C ASP A 245 -3.11 -9.42 -24.14
N ALA A 246 -2.91 -8.20 -23.64
CA ALA A 246 -3.90 -7.51 -22.81
C ALA A 246 -5.22 -7.24 -23.56
N LYS A 247 -5.17 -6.94 -24.88
CA LYS A 247 -6.38 -6.69 -25.67
C LYS A 247 -7.23 -7.95 -25.80
N ALA A 248 -6.58 -9.09 -26.11
CA ALA A 248 -7.27 -10.37 -26.19
C ALA A 248 -7.82 -10.80 -24.83
N THR A 249 -7.08 -10.55 -23.75
CA THR A 249 -7.51 -10.78 -22.35
C THR A 249 -8.76 -9.97 -22.02
N ALA A 250 -8.74 -8.66 -22.28
CA ALA A 250 -9.87 -7.77 -22.08
C ALA A 250 -11.10 -8.24 -22.89
N ALA A 251 -10.89 -8.65 -24.15
CA ALA A 251 -11.97 -9.17 -24.99
C ALA A 251 -12.59 -10.45 -24.41
N ARG A 252 -11.76 -11.41 -23.96
CA ARG A 252 -12.21 -12.64 -23.27
C ARG A 252 -13.04 -12.32 -22.03
N TRP A 253 -12.56 -11.43 -21.17
CA TRP A 253 -13.29 -11.02 -19.96
C TRP A 253 -14.65 -10.42 -20.27
N ARG A 254 -14.69 -9.45 -21.19
CA ARG A 254 -15.95 -8.80 -21.58
C ARG A 254 -16.94 -9.79 -22.20
N GLN A 255 -16.46 -10.69 -23.07
CA GLN A 255 -17.30 -11.71 -23.67
C GLN A 255 -17.89 -12.63 -22.59
N TRP A 256 -17.05 -13.18 -21.72
CA TRP A 256 -17.48 -14.05 -20.64
C TRP A 256 -18.50 -13.35 -19.74
N CYS A 257 -18.25 -12.09 -19.35
CA CYS A 257 -19.17 -11.30 -18.52
C CYS A 257 -20.55 -11.09 -19.18
N ARG A 258 -20.59 -10.81 -20.48
CA ARG A 258 -21.86 -10.66 -21.22
C ARG A 258 -22.62 -11.97 -21.29
N GLU A 259 -21.94 -13.08 -21.58
CA GLU A 259 -22.54 -14.42 -21.68
C GLU A 259 -23.07 -14.92 -20.31
N ASN A 260 -22.50 -14.45 -19.20
CA ASN A 260 -22.83 -14.90 -17.85
C ASN A 260 -23.67 -13.88 -17.03
N GLY A 261 -24.34 -12.95 -17.72
CA GLY A 261 -25.32 -12.03 -17.10
C GLY A 261 -24.72 -10.90 -16.26
N ILE A 262 -23.41 -10.67 -16.32
CA ILE A 262 -22.77 -9.47 -15.73
C ILE A 262 -22.98 -8.25 -16.64
N GLY A 263 -23.01 -8.48 -17.96
CA GLY A 263 -23.06 -7.43 -18.96
C GLY A 263 -21.66 -6.89 -19.26
N GLU A 264 -21.58 -5.59 -19.54
CA GLU A 264 -20.32 -4.93 -19.87
C GLU A 264 -19.56 -4.51 -18.59
N ILE A 265 -18.24 -4.61 -18.61
CA ILE A 265 -17.35 -4.21 -17.49
C ILE A 265 -16.60 -2.91 -17.82
N TYR A 266 -16.13 -2.19 -16.81
CA TYR A 266 -15.32 -0.99 -16.97
C TYR A 266 -13.88 -1.30 -16.54
N LEU A 267 -12.98 -1.40 -17.51
CA LEU A 267 -11.59 -1.79 -17.27
C LEU A 267 -10.71 -0.55 -17.09
N VAL A 268 -9.93 -0.53 -16.02
CA VAL A 268 -9.01 0.57 -15.70
C VAL A 268 -7.61 0.04 -15.44
N CYS A 269 -6.60 0.66 -16.05
CA CYS A 269 -5.20 0.36 -15.75
C CYS A 269 -4.64 1.34 -14.72
N THR A 270 -3.76 0.86 -13.86
CA THR A 270 -3.04 1.71 -12.91
C THR A 270 -1.75 2.21 -13.54
N GLN A 271 -1.50 3.52 -13.50
CA GLN A 271 -0.26 4.13 -14.00
C GLN A 271 0.83 4.13 -12.91
N SER A 272 1.16 2.94 -12.40
CA SER A 272 2.15 2.73 -11.35
C SER A 272 3.59 2.76 -11.87
N PHE A 273 3.86 2.13 -13.02
CA PHE A 273 5.20 2.09 -13.63
C PHE A 273 5.21 2.62 -15.07
N ASP A 274 4.10 2.45 -15.78
CA ASP A 274 3.89 2.96 -17.13
C ASP A 274 2.78 4.02 -17.15
N THR A 275 2.74 4.81 -18.22
CA THR A 275 1.70 5.81 -18.48
C THR A 275 1.07 5.60 -19.87
N ALA A 276 0.98 4.34 -20.30
CA ALA A 276 0.48 3.97 -21.63
C ALA A 276 -1.00 4.32 -21.80
N ASP A 277 -1.45 4.47 -23.05
CA ASP A 277 -2.87 4.68 -23.35
C ASP A 277 -3.65 3.40 -22.98
N PRO A 278 -4.70 3.47 -22.12
CA PRO A 278 -5.53 2.32 -21.80
C PRO A 278 -6.10 1.59 -23.03
N ALA A 279 -6.32 2.28 -24.16
CA ALA A 279 -6.78 1.65 -25.39
C ALA A 279 -5.77 0.64 -25.97
N GLU A 280 -4.48 0.77 -25.67
CA GLU A 280 -3.44 -0.20 -26.04
C GLU A 280 -3.65 -1.56 -25.34
N PHE A 281 -4.35 -1.58 -24.21
CA PHE A 281 -4.70 -2.80 -23.47
C PHE A 281 -6.15 -3.24 -23.69
N GLY A 282 -6.93 -2.50 -24.49
CA GLY A 282 -8.38 -2.74 -24.64
C GLY A 282 -9.20 -2.27 -23.43
N PHE A 283 -8.65 -1.35 -22.64
CA PHE A 283 -9.25 -0.83 -21.42
C PHE A 283 -9.97 0.50 -21.67
N ASP A 284 -10.86 0.90 -20.76
CA ASP A 284 -11.68 2.11 -20.91
C ASP A 284 -11.01 3.38 -20.38
N ALA A 285 -10.12 3.24 -19.41
CA ALA A 285 -9.52 4.37 -18.68
C ALA A 285 -8.22 3.97 -17.98
N ALA A 286 -7.51 4.98 -17.49
CA ALA A 286 -6.36 4.83 -16.61
C ALA A 286 -6.62 5.53 -15.27
N THR A 287 -5.88 5.16 -14.23
CA THR A 287 -5.81 5.89 -12.96
C THR A 287 -4.37 6.25 -12.63
N GLU A 288 -4.14 7.45 -12.13
CA GLU A 288 -2.85 7.80 -11.54
C GLU A 288 -2.65 7.04 -10.22
N PHE A 289 -1.39 6.77 -9.88
CA PHE A 289 -1.01 6.02 -8.67
C PHE A 289 0.12 6.73 -7.93
N PRO A 290 -0.14 7.92 -7.35
CA PRO A 290 0.90 8.70 -6.73
C PRO A 290 1.44 8.01 -5.46
N PRO A 291 2.72 8.22 -5.13
CA PRO A 291 3.60 9.25 -5.68
C PRO A 291 4.30 8.86 -6.99
N ASN A 292 4.00 7.69 -7.56
CA ASN A 292 4.60 7.27 -8.82
C ASN A 292 4.22 8.24 -9.94
N ASN A 293 5.16 8.45 -10.87
CA ASN A 293 4.97 9.28 -12.06
C ASN A 293 4.51 10.74 -11.78
N MET A 294 4.76 11.26 -10.57
CA MET A 294 4.37 12.63 -10.19
C MET A 294 5.35 13.71 -10.65
N GLY A 295 6.50 13.33 -11.24
CA GLY A 295 7.48 14.28 -11.78
C GLY A 295 8.34 14.99 -10.74
N LEU A 296 8.30 14.54 -9.48
CA LEU A 296 9.14 15.09 -8.41
C LEU A 296 10.62 14.76 -8.63
N ALA A 297 11.47 15.76 -8.46
CA ALA A 297 12.91 15.58 -8.39
C ALA A 297 13.33 15.23 -6.95
N ALA A 298 14.35 14.38 -6.81
CA ALA A 298 14.96 14.16 -5.51
C ALA A 298 15.83 15.38 -5.16
N HIS A 299 15.79 15.80 -3.90
CA HIS A 299 16.62 16.87 -3.36
C HIS A 299 17.57 16.29 -2.32
N ASP A 300 18.79 16.79 -2.31
CA ASP A 300 19.77 16.48 -1.27
C ASP A 300 19.57 17.37 -0.04
N ASN A 301 20.02 16.90 1.13
CA ASN A 301 20.11 17.68 2.37
C ASN A 301 18.78 18.29 2.88
N MET A 302 17.62 17.76 2.48
CA MET A 302 16.32 18.17 3.03
C MET A 302 16.10 17.73 4.47
N VAL A 303 16.80 16.69 4.91
CA VAL A 303 16.68 16.09 6.24
C VAL A 303 18.05 16.01 6.90
N HIS A 304 18.06 15.87 8.22
CA HIS A 304 19.27 15.65 9.01
C HIS A 304 19.32 14.18 9.47
N PRO A 305 20.05 13.30 8.77
CA PRO A 305 20.10 11.89 9.11
C PRO A 305 20.62 11.64 10.52
N VAL A 306 20.06 10.64 11.20
CA VAL A 306 20.56 10.21 12.52
C VAL A 306 21.78 9.31 12.38
N ALA A 307 21.80 8.45 11.35
CA ALA A 307 22.89 7.53 11.06
C ALA A 307 23.69 7.98 9.82
N ASP A 308 25.01 7.76 9.85
CA ASP A 308 25.92 8.19 8.78
C ASP A 308 25.76 7.36 7.48
N ASP A 309 25.09 6.20 7.55
CA ASP A 309 24.79 5.30 6.43
C ASP A 309 23.38 5.49 5.86
N PHE A 310 22.69 6.56 6.23
CA PHE A 310 21.37 6.88 5.70
C PHE A 310 21.40 7.07 4.18
N GLN A 311 20.61 6.24 3.49
CA GLN A 311 20.43 6.31 2.03
C GLN A 311 18.94 6.36 1.72
N CYS A 312 18.45 7.55 1.36
CA CYS A 312 17.08 7.74 0.89
C CYS A 312 17.04 8.87 -0.14
N LYS A 313 16.00 8.86 -0.99
CA LYS A 313 15.65 10.00 -1.82
C LYS A 313 14.59 10.82 -1.10
N THR A 314 14.89 12.08 -0.81
CA THR A 314 13.93 13.05 -0.27
C THR A 314 13.33 13.89 -1.38
N TYR A 315 12.06 14.23 -1.26
CA TYR A 315 11.30 14.98 -2.27
C TYR A 315 10.56 16.14 -1.61
N ASP A 316 10.53 17.30 -2.25
CA ASP A 316 9.74 18.44 -1.78
C ASP A 316 8.29 18.35 -2.29
N TRP A 317 7.37 18.02 -1.38
CA TRP A 317 5.95 17.88 -1.71
C TRP A 317 5.27 19.20 -2.03
N THR A 318 5.89 20.34 -1.69
CA THR A 318 5.36 21.67 -2.02
C THR A 318 5.42 21.97 -3.52
N GLU A 319 6.19 21.19 -4.30
CA GLU A 319 6.26 21.30 -5.76
C GLU A 319 5.05 20.65 -6.46
N LEU A 320 4.40 19.67 -5.83
CA LEU A 320 3.30 18.91 -6.44
C LEU A 320 2.14 19.78 -6.95
N PRO A 321 1.65 20.81 -6.20
CA PRO A 321 0.59 21.67 -6.68
C PRO A 321 0.97 22.47 -7.93
N GLU A 322 2.23 22.91 -8.05
CA GLU A 322 2.70 23.65 -9.23
C GLU A 322 2.83 22.73 -10.44
N LEU A 323 3.44 21.55 -10.26
CA LEU A 323 3.50 20.50 -11.28
C LEU A 323 2.09 20.07 -11.74
N ALA A 324 1.12 20.02 -10.82
CA ALA A 324 -0.25 19.67 -11.15
C ALA A 324 -0.96 20.71 -12.02
N LYS A 325 -0.59 22.01 -11.94
CA LYS A 325 -1.14 23.06 -12.81
C LYS A 325 -0.64 22.95 -14.25
N GLU A 326 0.59 22.48 -14.42
CA GLU A 326 1.25 22.35 -15.73
C GLU A 326 0.87 21.05 -16.46
N ARG A 327 0.29 20.08 -15.74
CA ARG A 327 -0.08 18.79 -16.30
C ARG A 327 -1.17 18.90 -17.37
N SER A 328 -0.85 18.37 -18.55
CA SER A 328 -1.84 18.21 -19.62
C SER A 328 -2.93 17.20 -19.22
N ILE A 329 -4.11 17.40 -19.78
CA ILE A 329 -5.21 16.44 -19.68
C ILE A 329 -5.08 15.49 -20.88
N PRO A 330 -4.90 14.18 -20.68
CA PRO A 330 -4.81 13.24 -21.80
C PRO A 330 -6.15 13.15 -22.54
N TYR A 331 -6.12 12.70 -23.79
CA TYR A 331 -7.33 12.52 -24.60
C TYR A 331 -8.21 11.33 -24.13
N PHE A 332 -7.61 10.37 -23.42
CA PHE A 332 -8.32 9.26 -22.81
C PHE A 332 -8.80 9.61 -21.38
N LYS A 333 -9.72 8.80 -20.86
CA LYS A 333 -10.22 9.01 -19.49
C LYS A 333 -9.13 8.65 -18.47
N LEU A 334 -8.61 9.66 -17.78
CA LEU A 334 -7.71 9.49 -16.65
C LEU A 334 -8.42 9.86 -15.34
N PHE A 335 -8.46 8.94 -14.39
CA PHE A 335 -8.82 9.23 -13.00
C PHE A 335 -7.60 9.80 -12.28
N ARG A 336 -7.76 10.98 -11.68
CA ARG A 336 -6.68 11.62 -10.94
C ARG A 336 -6.46 10.90 -9.61
N GLY A 337 -5.20 10.77 -9.24
CA GLY A 337 -4.77 10.15 -8.00
C GLY A 337 -4.22 11.21 -7.06
N VAL A 338 -4.44 11.01 -5.76
CA VAL A 338 -3.79 11.80 -4.72
C VAL A 338 -3.26 10.84 -3.65
N THR A 339 -2.06 11.13 -3.16
CA THR A 339 -1.54 10.52 -1.94
C THR A 339 -1.32 11.63 -0.92
N PRO A 340 -1.80 11.48 0.33
CA PRO A 340 -1.66 12.53 1.33
C PRO A 340 -0.25 12.60 1.94
N ARG A 341 0.50 11.49 1.88
CA ARG A 341 1.86 11.33 2.39
C ARG A 341 2.45 10.05 1.83
N TRP A 342 3.76 9.99 1.64
CA TRP A 342 4.48 8.75 1.33
C TRP A 342 5.87 8.79 1.92
N ASP A 343 6.22 7.68 2.57
CA ASP A 343 7.50 7.43 3.23
C ASP A 343 7.65 5.90 3.34
N ASN A 344 8.77 5.41 2.84
CA ASN A 344 9.14 4.00 2.80
C ASN A 344 10.60 3.78 3.26
N THR A 345 11.11 4.69 4.10
CA THR A 345 12.47 4.66 4.65
C THR A 345 12.75 3.51 5.62
#